data_AF-A0A2R6AI74-F1
#
_entry.id   AF-A0A2R6AI74-F1
#
_cell.length_a   1.000
_cell.length_b   1.000
_cell.length_c   1.000
_cell.angle_alpha   90.00
_cell.angle_beta   90.00
_cell.angle_gamma   90.00
#
_symmetry.space_group_name_H-M   'P 1'
#
loop_
_entity.id
_entity.type
_entity.pdbx_description
1 polymer ?
#
loop_
_entity_poly.entity_id
_entity_poly.type
_entity_poly.pdbx_seq_one_letter_code
_entity_poly.pdbx_strand_id
1 'polypeptide(L)'
;MVNFWKPKSCCKSLKTLKKLKISQAVMRVHAFLLLLFCFPHTTAQPQTLSFTLPSNYYEYLDVSVSQAQNLSFSVISNVSVYVFTSQAFSTFSQTGSAPSVFSKTGKDVKASVGPLQAGTYYFVVDNEGSHTARVSVWISEEPLSVYLLYHALPAPIGIADYGVDANAYTIKYTEVLRYAHIFSISAYNATPPTNVSKYGASLQLNTVLQVETVSGKSTYWLQNVVDFETNNQTLSYGDNVWNMSSSTSVFSKGALKGSGYISKFGNESVYIYATYFTSYNLPLYITLVTKTSYSAKSVNVQFGYFNGSQNPVWYDNVSLKEQGVVSAYMLVQDYNLTNRGTYYDAELVFGGEGNGEITNFTSLSANLALYYVTSELPRPKGRGFLLQSPTLPPLF
;
A
#
# COMPACT_ATOMS: atom_id res chain seq x y z
N MET A 1 12.65 -14.14 65.82
CA MET A 1 14.10 -14.47 65.80
C MET A 1 14.71 -13.62 64.69
N VAL A 2 15.23 -12.40 64.94
CA VAL A 2 16.56 -12.07 65.53
C VAL A 2 17.65 -12.66 64.60
N ASN A 3 18.40 -11.92 63.78
CA ASN A 3 19.32 -10.78 63.98
C ASN A 3 19.46 -9.98 62.66
N PHE A 4 19.47 -8.64 62.57
CA PHE A 4 20.46 -7.61 62.96
C PHE A 4 21.91 -7.84 62.49
N TRP A 5 22.38 -7.02 61.53
CA TRP A 5 23.56 -6.14 61.70
C TRP A 5 23.60 -5.05 60.58
N LYS A 6 23.81 -3.80 61.03
CA LYS A 6 24.19 -2.55 60.32
C LYS A 6 25.59 -2.15 60.88
N PRO A 7 26.26 -0.99 60.59
CA PRO A 7 26.16 0.04 59.54
C PRO A 7 27.54 0.58 59.03
N LYS A 8 27.49 1.70 58.26
CA LYS A 8 28.44 2.85 58.14
C LYS A 8 29.11 2.95 56.75
N SER A 9 29.24 4.10 56.09
CA SER A 9 28.83 5.50 56.27
C SER A 9 29.40 6.27 55.07
N CYS A 10 28.73 7.29 54.53
CA CYS A 10 29.21 8.68 54.55
C CYS A 10 28.37 9.61 53.64
N CYS A 11 27.96 10.74 54.20
CA CYS A 11 27.34 11.89 53.55
C CYS A 11 28.21 12.52 52.45
N LYS A 12 27.57 13.12 51.43
CA LYS A 12 27.71 14.56 51.12
C LYS A 12 26.74 15.05 50.02
N SER A 13 26.02 16.13 50.41
CA SER A 13 25.67 17.30 49.58
C SER A 13 24.56 17.19 48.51
N LEU A 14 23.32 17.40 48.94
CA LEU A 14 22.29 18.04 48.11
C LEU A 14 22.65 19.53 47.91
N LYS A 15 22.76 19.97 46.65
CA LYS A 15 22.60 21.38 46.26
C LYS A 15 21.41 21.50 45.32
N THR A 16 20.36 22.09 45.87
CA THR A 16 19.31 22.93 45.29
C THR A 16 19.37 23.16 43.77
N LEU A 17 18.41 22.62 43.02
CA LEU A 17 18.00 23.20 41.73
C LEU A 17 16.67 23.95 41.90
N LYS A 18 16.70 25.21 41.50
CA LYS A 18 15.63 26.20 41.57
C LYS A 18 14.40 25.74 40.78
N LYS A 19 13.22 25.94 41.38
CA LYS A 19 11.91 25.93 40.72
C LYS A 19 11.93 26.81 39.46
N LEU A 20 11.65 26.21 38.31
CA LEU A 20 11.15 26.95 37.14
C LEU A 20 9.64 26.68 37.06
N LYS A 21 8.83 27.69 37.40
CA LYS A 21 7.41 27.72 37.09
C LYS A 21 7.30 27.91 35.58
N ILE A 22 7.02 26.84 34.84
CA ILE A 22 6.50 26.93 33.48
C ILE A 22 4.98 26.74 33.58
N SER A 23 4.24 27.74 33.13
CA SER A 23 2.78 27.78 33.12
C SER A 23 2.19 26.59 32.35
N GLN A 24 1.09 26.04 32.87
CA GLN A 24 0.33 24.89 32.36
C GLN A 24 -0.38 25.13 31.00
N ALA A 25 0.28 25.71 30.01
CA ALA A 25 -0.35 26.05 28.73
C ALA A 25 0.35 25.49 27.47
N VAL A 26 1.47 24.76 27.58
CA VAL A 26 2.18 24.26 26.38
C VAL A 26 2.75 22.86 26.65
N MET A 27 1.97 21.82 26.38
CA MET A 27 2.42 20.47 25.98
C MET A 27 1.20 19.56 25.78
N ARG A 28 0.60 19.64 24.59
CA ARG A 28 -0.21 18.57 23.99
C ARG A 28 0.22 18.44 22.54
N VAL A 29 1.38 17.84 22.33
CA VAL A 29 1.76 17.28 21.02
C VAL A 29 1.32 15.83 21.11
N HIS A 30 0.15 15.52 20.57
CA HIS A 30 -0.34 14.15 20.49
C HIS A 30 0.54 13.42 19.46
N ALA A 31 1.23 12.38 19.91
CA ALA A 31 1.93 11.46 19.03
C ALA A 31 0.88 10.55 18.39
N PHE A 32 0.43 10.92 17.19
CA PHE A 32 -0.48 10.12 16.38
C PHE A 32 0.26 8.91 15.84
N LEU A 33 -0.40 7.76 15.81
CA LEU A 33 0.20 6.52 15.37
C LEU A 33 -0.94 5.72 14.73
N LEU A 34 -1.08 5.75 13.41
CA LEU A 34 -2.04 4.87 12.73
C LEU A 34 -1.50 3.44 12.80
N LEU A 35 -2.17 2.53 13.50
CA LEU A 35 -2.04 1.10 13.19
C LEU A 35 -3.07 0.77 12.11
N LEU A 36 -2.62 0.17 11.01
CA LEU A 36 -3.45 -0.69 10.18
C LEU A 36 -2.88 -2.12 10.14
N PHE A 37 -2.13 -2.51 11.17
CA PHE A 37 -1.50 -3.83 11.27
C PHE A 37 -1.83 -4.52 12.58
N CYS A 38 -3.04 -5.07 12.65
CA CYS A 38 -3.29 -6.32 13.35
C CYS A 38 -3.90 -7.29 12.32
N PHE A 39 -3.07 -7.81 11.41
CA PHE A 39 -3.45 -9.00 10.66
C PHE A 39 -2.76 -10.20 11.32
N PRO A 40 -3.51 -11.21 11.81
CA PRO A 40 -2.94 -12.55 11.79
C PRO A 40 -2.55 -12.82 10.34
N HIS A 41 -1.25 -13.01 10.11
CA HIS A 41 -0.72 -13.44 8.82
C HIS A 41 -1.27 -14.83 8.50
N THR A 42 -2.43 -14.88 7.86
CA THR A 42 -2.69 -15.85 6.81
C THR A 42 -2.65 -15.07 5.53
N THR A 43 -1.43 -14.78 5.07
CA THR A 43 -1.24 -14.42 3.68
C THR A 43 -1.80 -15.58 2.87
N ALA A 44 -2.90 -15.36 2.14
CA ALA A 44 -3.15 -16.14 0.94
C ALA A 44 -2.05 -15.74 -0.07
N GLN A 45 -0.81 -16.13 0.22
CA GLN A 45 0.24 -16.12 -0.79
C GLN A 45 -0.28 -17.06 -1.88
N PRO A 46 -0.23 -16.66 -3.16
CA PRO A 46 -0.49 -17.59 -4.24
C PRO A 46 0.41 -18.80 -4.02
N GLN A 47 -0.19 -19.99 -4.02
CA GLN A 47 0.53 -21.24 -3.75
C GLN A 47 1.71 -21.32 -4.71
N THR A 48 2.91 -21.05 -4.18
CA THR A 48 4.13 -21.00 -4.97
C THR A 48 4.81 -22.35 -4.84
N LEU A 49 4.83 -23.09 -5.93
CA LEU A 49 5.57 -24.34 -6.01
C LEU A 49 6.93 -24.06 -6.65
N SER A 50 8.00 -24.57 -6.05
CA SER A 50 9.36 -24.40 -6.58
C SER A 50 10.12 -25.72 -6.52
N PHE A 51 10.88 -26.00 -7.58
CA PHE A 51 11.71 -27.20 -7.68
C PHE A 51 12.94 -26.93 -8.55
N THR A 52 13.89 -27.87 -8.52
CA THR A 52 15.07 -27.85 -9.39
C THR A 52 14.99 -29.00 -10.38
N LEU A 53 15.35 -28.74 -11.63
CA LEU A 53 15.33 -29.72 -12.71
C LEU A 53 16.76 -29.91 -13.25
N PRO A 54 17.38 -31.10 -13.12
CA PRO A 54 18.70 -31.36 -13.68
C PRO A 54 18.76 -31.17 -15.21
N SER A 55 19.97 -31.05 -15.74
CA SER A 55 20.22 -30.98 -17.19
C SER A 55 19.78 -32.26 -17.90
N ASN A 56 19.17 -32.14 -19.08
CA ASN A 56 18.64 -33.22 -19.92
C ASN A 56 17.46 -33.99 -19.30
N TYR A 57 16.69 -33.32 -18.44
CA TYR A 57 15.42 -33.83 -17.91
C TYR A 57 14.31 -32.87 -18.28
N TYR A 58 13.12 -33.42 -18.47
CA TYR A 58 11.88 -32.64 -18.45
C TYR A 58 11.05 -33.09 -17.26
N GLU A 59 10.24 -32.17 -16.72
CA GLU A 59 9.27 -32.47 -15.66
C GLU A 59 7.98 -31.69 -15.93
N TYR A 60 6.87 -32.17 -15.38
CA TYR A 60 5.59 -31.48 -15.49
C TYR A 60 4.89 -31.35 -14.13
N LEU A 61 4.02 -30.35 -14.04
CA LEU A 61 3.11 -30.11 -12.93
C LEU A 61 1.69 -29.98 -13.45
N ASP A 62 0.74 -30.68 -12.84
CA ASP A 62 -0.67 -30.37 -13.01
C ASP A 62 -1.06 -29.19 -12.12
N VAL A 63 -1.73 -28.22 -12.73
CA VAL A 63 -2.15 -26.99 -12.07
C VAL A 63 -3.64 -26.81 -12.30
N SER A 64 -4.40 -26.82 -11.21
CA SER A 64 -5.83 -26.54 -11.25
C SER A 64 -6.06 -25.04 -11.22
N VAL A 65 -6.66 -24.50 -12.28
CA VAL A 65 -6.88 -23.07 -12.47
C VAL A 65 -8.38 -22.79 -12.39
N SER A 66 -8.78 -21.78 -11.59
CA SER A 66 -10.16 -21.29 -11.51
C SER A 66 -10.42 -20.20 -12.57
N GLN A 67 -11.67 -19.78 -12.73
CA GLN A 67 -12.00 -18.74 -13.72
C GLN A 67 -11.23 -17.44 -13.44
N ALA A 68 -10.73 -16.79 -14.51
CA ALA A 68 -9.94 -15.55 -14.46
C ALA A 68 -8.57 -15.65 -13.74
N GLN A 69 -8.08 -16.88 -13.52
CA GLN A 69 -6.71 -17.10 -13.05
C GLN A 69 -5.74 -17.28 -14.21
N ASN A 70 -4.53 -16.76 -14.01
CA ASN A 70 -3.35 -16.95 -14.83
C ASN A 70 -2.41 -17.95 -14.15
N LEU A 71 -1.74 -18.75 -14.97
CA LEU A 71 -0.59 -19.55 -14.58
C LEU A 71 0.69 -18.75 -14.81
N SER A 72 1.37 -18.36 -13.73
CA SER A 72 2.58 -17.56 -13.76
C SER A 72 3.80 -18.36 -13.34
N PHE A 73 4.94 -18.11 -13.98
CA PHE A 73 6.16 -18.86 -13.69
C PHE A 73 7.45 -18.12 -14.04
N SER A 74 8.54 -18.58 -13.42
CA SER A 74 9.92 -18.18 -13.67
C SER A 74 10.81 -19.41 -13.69
N VAL A 75 11.53 -19.63 -14.78
CA VAL A 75 12.50 -20.72 -14.94
C VAL A 75 13.86 -20.14 -15.27
N ILE A 76 14.85 -20.37 -14.40
CA ILE A 76 16.23 -19.88 -14.54
C ILE A 76 17.11 -21.01 -15.07
N SER A 77 17.29 -21.04 -16.39
CA SER A 77 18.25 -21.85 -17.19
C SER A 77 17.91 -21.64 -18.68
N ASN A 78 18.60 -22.34 -19.59
CA ASN A 78 18.15 -22.53 -20.96
C ASN A 78 17.15 -23.68 -20.99
N VAL A 79 15.87 -23.37 -21.24
CA VAL A 79 14.78 -24.34 -21.17
C VAL A 79 13.77 -24.13 -22.30
N SER A 80 12.99 -25.16 -22.57
CA SER A 80 11.74 -25.09 -23.32
C SER A 80 10.58 -25.25 -22.33
N VAL A 81 9.65 -24.30 -22.31
CA VAL A 81 8.51 -24.29 -21.38
C VAL A 81 7.21 -24.37 -22.17
N TYR A 82 6.30 -25.22 -21.71
CA TYR A 82 4.99 -25.43 -22.32
C TYR A 82 3.87 -25.37 -21.28
N VAL A 83 2.70 -24.91 -21.70
CA VAL A 83 1.44 -25.05 -20.96
C VAL A 83 0.44 -25.76 -21.85
N PHE A 84 -0.10 -26.88 -21.39
CA PHE A 84 -1.06 -27.69 -22.11
C PHE A 84 -2.40 -27.78 -21.39
N THR A 85 -3.48 -27.96 -22.14
CA THR A 85 -4.73 -28.52 -21.58
C THR A 85 -4.55 -30.01 -21.31
N SER A 86 -5.41 -30.64 -20.49
CA SER A 86 -5.33 -32.08 -20.23
C SER A 86 -5.29 -32.95 -21.49
N GLN A 87 -6.12 -32.61 -22.49
CA GLN A 87 -6.16 -33.35 -23.76
C GLN A 87 -4.85 -33.20 -24.57
N ALA A 88 -4.32 -31.98 -24.64
CA ALA A 88 -3.08 -31.72 -25.36
C ALA A 88 -1.88 -32.36 -24.65
N PHE A 89 -1.84 -32.33 -23.31
CA PHE A 89 -0.77 -32.97 -22.55
C PHE A 89 -0.77 -34.48 -22.74
N SER A 90 -1.94 -35.13 -22.74
CA SER A 90 -2.02 -36.56 -23.01
C SER A 90 -1.49 -36.94 -24.40
N THR A 91 -1.63 -36.05 -25.39
CA THR A 91 -1.06 -36.25 -26.73
C THR A 91 0.45 -36.03 -26.70
N PHE A 92 0.90 -34.96 -26.04
CA PHE A 92 2.31 -34.62 -25.89
C PHE A 92 3.11 -35.72 -25.20
N SER A 93 2.60 -36.28 -24.10
CA SER A 93 3.30 -37.34 -23.35
C SER A 93 3.46 -38.65 -24.12
N GLN A 94 2.61 -38.88 -25.12
CA GLN A 94 2.68 -40.06 -26.00
C GLN A 94 3.54 -39.84 -27.25
N THR A 95 3.54 -38.62 -27.79
CA THR A 95 4.08 -38.35 -29.13
C THR A 95 5.28 -37.39 -29.14
N GLY A 96 5.57 -36.73 -28.02
CA GLY A 96 6.55 -35.66 -27.92
C GLY A 96 6.11 -34.32 -28.53
N SER A 97 4.88 -34.22 -29.08
CA SER A 97 4.41 -33.01 -29.74
C SER A 97 2.89 -32.85 -29.67
N ALA A 98 2.43 -31.68 -29.22
CA ALA A 98 1.01 -31.32 -29.21
C ALA A 98 0.85 -29.80 -29.30
N PRO A 99 -0.32 -29.29 -29.71
CA PRO A 99 -0.62 -27.87 -29.61
C PRO A 99 -0.62 -27.44 -28.13
N SER A 100 0.14 -26.41 -27.80
CA SER A 100 0.20 -25.82 -26.46
C SER A 100 -0.62 -24.54 -26.38
N VAL A 101 -1.13 -24.26 -25.18
CA VAL A 101 -1.73 -22.95 -24.82
C VAL A 101 -0.64 -21.88 -24.79
N PHE A 102 0.57 -22.28 -24.38
CA PHE A 102 1.77 -21.45 -24.39
C PHE A 102 2.99 -22.32 -24.66
N SER A 103 3.93 -21.82 -25.45
CA SER A 103 5.27 -22.39 -25.58
C SER A 103 6.31 -21.29 -25.69
N LYS A 104 7.46 -21.48 -25.04
CA LYS A 104 8.62 -20.59 -25.18
C LYS A 104 9.90 -21.32 -24.86
N THR A 105 10.87 -21.23 -25.77
CA THR A 105 12.24 -21.69 -25.57
C THR A 105 13.17 -20.50 -25.40
N GLY A 106 14.07 -20.58 -24.42
CA GLY A 106 15.08 -19.55 -24.24
C GLY A 106 15.79 -19.61 -22.90
N LYS A 107 16.62 -18.59 -22.67
CA LYS A 107 17.29 -18.37 -21.40
C LYS A 107 16.38 -17.59 -20.45
N ASP A 108 16.29 -18.05 -19.20
CA ASP A 108 15.58 -17.37 -18.11
C ASP A 108 14.12 -17.03 -18.46
N VAL A 109 13.35 -18.07 -18.80
CA VAL A 109 11.97 -17.94 -19.27
C VAL A 109 11.03 -17.52 -18.13
N LYS A 110 10.33 -16.39 -18.32
CA LYS A 110 9.27 -15.89 -17.43
C LYS A 110 8.03 -15.56 -18.25
N ALA A 111 6.86 -15.96 -17.76
CA ALA A 111 5.58 -15.62 -18.37
C ALA A 111 4.42 -15.73 -17.37
N SER A 112 3.29 -15.14 -17.74
CA SER A 112 1.98 -15.34 -17.13
C SER A 112 1.02 -15.72 -18.25
N VAL A 113 0.36 -16.87 -18.13
CA VAL A 113 -0.49 -17.47 -19.16
C VAL A 113 -1.93 -17.45 -18.67
N GLY A 114 -2.76 -16.59 -19.27
CA GLY A 114 -4.18 -16.45 -18.97
C GLY A 114 -4.76 -15.12 -19.48
N PRO A 115 -5.99 -14.75 -19.07
CA PRO A 115 -6.87 -15.51 -18.17
C PRO A 115 -7.28 -16.85 -18.77
N LEU A 116 -7.10 -17.93 -18.01
CA LEU A 116 -7.43 -19.28 -18.43
C LEU A 116 -8.89 -19.61 -18.08
N GLN A 117 -9.50 -20.47 -18.91
CA GLN A 117 -10.78 -21.10 -18.54
C GLN A 117 -10.54 -22.06 -17.38
N ALA A 118 -11.53 -22.18 -16.49
CA ALA A 118 -11.45 -23.06 -15.34
C ALA A 118 -11.18 -24.51 -15.79
N GLY A 119 -10.19 -25.16 -15.17
CA GLY A 119 -9.76 -26.51 -15.54
C GLY A 119 -8.33 -26.82 -15.11
N THR A 120 -7.87 -28.02 -15.44
CA THR A 120 -6.49 -28.47 -15.16
C THR A 120 -5.60 -28.22 -16.36
N TYR A 121 -4.46 -27.59 -16.12
CA TYR A 121 -3.41 -27.34 -17.10
C TYR A 121 -2.13 -28.06 -16.68
N TYR A 122 -1.31 -28.43 -17.66
CA TYR A 122 -0.03 -29.09 -17.42
C TYR A 122 1.08 -28.13 -17.80
N PHE A 123 1.81 -27.67 -16.79
CA PHE A 123 3.02 -26.87 -16.94
C PHE A 123 4.20 -27.81 -17.12
N VAL A 124 4.85 -27.76 -18.28
CA VAL A 124 5.98 -28.64 -18.64
C VAL A 124 7.23 -27.79 -18.79
N VAL A 125 8.32 -28.22 -18.17
CA VAL A 125 9.66 -27.63 -18.36
C VAL A 125 10.57 -28.71 -18.88
N ASP A 126 11.18 -28.46 -20.02
CA ASP A 126 12.22 -29.30 -20.60
C ASP A 126 13.57 -28.56 -20.51
N ASN A 127 14.50 -29.13 -19.73
CA ASN A 127 15.81 -28.54 -19.49
C ASN A 127 16.86 -29.16 -20.39
N GLU A 128 16.84 -28.74 -21.65
CA GLU A 128 17.86 -29.07 -22.65
C GLU A 128 19.20 -28.31 -22.42
N GLY A 129 19.25 -27.44 -21.41
CA GLY A 129 20.44 -26.69 -21.03
C GLY A 129 21.48 -27.53 -20.28
N SER A 130 22.72 -27.05 -20.22
CA SER A 130 23.85 -27.73 -19.57
C SER A 130 23.92 -27.54 -18.03
N HIS A 131 22.94 -26.87 -17.43
CA HIS A 131 22.90 -26.55 -16.00
C HIS A 131 21.55 -26.90 -15.41
N THR A 132 21.50 -27.16 -14.10
CA THR A 132 20.24 -27.37 -13.37
C THR A 132 19.36 -26.13 -13.44
N ALA A 133 18.12 -26.28 -13.91
CA ALA A 133 17.12 -25.23 -13.93
C ALA A 133 16.49 -25.04 -12.55
N ARG A 134 16.22 -23.78 -12.19
CA ARG A 134 15.40 -23.43 -11.02
C ARG A 134 14.04 -22.99 -11.49
N VAL A 135 13.00 -23.67 -11.05
CA VAL A 135 11.63 -23.47 -11.50
C VAL A 135 10.79 -22.96 -10.33
N SER A 136 10.03 -21.90 -10.56
CA SER A 136 9.00 -21.39 -9.66
C SER A 136 7.71 -21.16 -10.43
N VAL A 137 6.59 -21.66 -9.91
CA VAL A 137 5.25 -21.60 -10.50
C VAL A 137 4.26 -21.13 -9.45
N TRP A 138 3.32 -20.27 -9.83
CA TRP A 138 2.25 -19.78 -8.96
C TRP A 138 1.00 -19.43 -9.78
N ILE A 139 -0.16 -19.51 -9.14
CA ILE A 139 -1.45 -19.09 -9.73
C ILE A 139 -1.75 -17.67 -9.27
N SER A 140 -2.15 -16.80 -10.19
CA SER A 140 -2.55 -15.41 -9.89
C SER A 140 -3.90 -15.10 -10.52
N GLU A 141 -4.73 -14.27 -9.89
CA GLU A 141 -5.96 -13.74 -10.50
C GLU A 141 -5.62 -12.45 -11.27
N GLU A 142 -6.13 -12.29 -12.51
CA GLU A 142 -6.10 -11.01 -13.25
C GLU A 142 -7.50 -10.78 -13.87
N PRO A 143 -8.30 -9.84 -13.34
CA PRO A 143 -7.99 -8.94 -12.24
C PRO A 143 -7.88 -9.66 -10.87
N LEU A 144 -7.05 -9.11 -9.99
CA LEU A 144 -6.97 -9.56 -8.60
C LEU A 144 -8.30 -9.25 -7.90
N SER A 145 -8.80 -10.21 -7.13
CA SER A 145 -10.02 -10.00 -6.35
C SER A 145 -9.86 -8.82 -5.40
N VAL A 146 -10.72 -7.80 -5.54
CA VAL A 146 -10.76 -6.63 -4.64
C VAL A 146 -11.16 -7.00 -3.21
N TYR A 147 -11.71 -8.21 -3.01
CA TYR A 147 -12.14 -8.72 -1.70
C TYR A 147 -11.08 -9.55 -0.97
N LEU A 148 -9.85 -9.64 -1.49
CA LEU A 148 -8.78 -10.45 -0.88
C LEU A 148 -8.45 -9.99 0.55
N LEU A 149 -8.40 -8.68 0.79
CA LEU A 149 -8.06 -8.11 2.10
C LEU A 149 -9.29 -7.82 2.97
N TYR A 150 -10.36 -7.27 2.36
CA TYR A 150 -11.59 -6.92 3.05
C TYR A 150 -12.79 -7.52 2.33
N HIS A 151 -13.51 -8.41 3.01
CA HIS A 151 -14.71 -9.07 2.51
C HIS A 151 -15.95 -8.82 3.39
N ALA A 152 -15.77 -8.20 4.56
CA ALA A 152 -16.83 -7.85 5.50
C ALA A 152 -16.39 -6.72 6.43
N LEU A 153 -17.36 -6.07 7.08
CA LEU A 153 -17.10 -5.15 8.17
C LEU A 153 -16.53 -5.89 9.40
N PRO A 154 -15.67 -5.25 10.21
CA PRO A 154 -15.23 -3.85 10.11
C PRO A 154 -14.18 -3.65 8.99
N ALA A 155 -14.46 -2.72 8.09
CA ALA A 155 -13.59 -2.31 7.00
C ALA A 155 -13.70 -0.78 6.79
N PRO A 156 -12.67 -0.12 6.24
CA PRO A 156 -12.77 1.28 5.85
C PRO A 156 -13.95 1.52 4.89
N ILE A 157 -14.61 2.67 5.00
CA ILE A 157 -15.81 2.99 4.21
C ILE A 157 -15.50 4.17 3.29
N GLY A 158 -15.62 4.01 1.99
CA GLY A 158 -15.40 5.10 1.04
C GLY A 158 -15.29 4.62 -0.40
N ILE A 159 -14.41 5.26 -1.16
CA ILE A 159 -14.12 4.91 -2.55
C ILE A 159 -12.66 4.48 -2.68
N ALA A 160 -12.42 3.46 -3.49
CA ALA A 160 -11.10 2.93 -3.78
C ALA A 160 -10.99 2.58 -5.26
N ASP A 161 -9.78 2.71 -5.79
CA ASP A 161 -9.43 2.32 -7.14
C ASP A 161 -8.30 1.28 -7.07
N TYR A 162 -8.67 0.03 -7.33
CA TYR A 162 -7.77 -1.13 -7.32
C TYR A 162 -7.13 -1.39 -8.69
N GLY A 163 -7.41 -0.56 -9.71
CA GLY A 163 -6.96 -0.81 -11.09
C GLY A 163 -7.83 -1.80 -11.86
N VAL A 164 -9.09 -1.99 -11.43
CA VAL A 164 -10.04 -2.95 -11.99
C VAL A 164 -11.22 -2.22 -12.62
N ASP A 165 -11.46 -2.45 -13.92
CA ASP A 165 -12.74 -2.17 -14.57
C ASP A 165 -13.35 -3.47 -15.15
N ALA A 166 -13.92 -3.45 -16.35
CA ALA A 166 -14.23 -4.68 -17.08
C ALA A 166 -12.97 -5.52 -17.39
N ASN A 167 -11.78 -4.91 -17.31
CA ASN A 167 -10.44 -5.47 -17.46
C ASN A 167 -9.49 -4.87 -16.41
N ALA A 168 -8.30 -5.48 -16.27
CA ALA A 168 -7.20 -4.90 -15.51
C ALA A 168 -6.63 -3.66 -16.22
N TYR A 169 -6.32 -2.61 -15.46
CA TYR A 169 -5.59 -1.44 -15.94
C TYR A 169 -4.49 -0.98 -14.98
N THR A 170 -3.70 -0.02 -15.44
CA THR A 170 -2.63 0.60 -14.64
C THR A 170 -2.62 2.10 -14.88
N ILE A 171 -2.50 2.86 -13.80
CA ILE A 171 -2.35 4.31 -13.83
C ILE A 171 -1.11 4.69 -13.04
N LYS A 172 -0.23 5.46 -13.69
CA LYS A 172 0.88 6.16 -13.04
C LYS A 172 0.54 7.63 -12.99
N TYR A 173 0.65 8.23 -11.82
CA TYR A 173 0.31 9.64 -11.63
C TYR A 173 1.27 10.28 -10.63
N THR A 174 1.45 11.60 -10.75
CA THR A 174 2.37 12.36 -9.89
C THR A 174 1.63 13.24 -8.90
N GLU A 175 0.32 13.42 -9.08
CA GLU A 175 -0.51 14.20 -8.18
C GLU A 175 -1.91 13.59 -8.13
N VAL A 176 -2.48 13.60 -6.93
CA VAL A 176 -3.76 13.00 -6.65
C VAL A 176 -4.58 13.94 -5.78
N LEU A 177 -5.82 14.19 -6.19
CA LEU A 177 -6.78 15.01 -5.46
C LEU A 177 -7.96 14.15 -5.04
N ARG A 178 -8.44 14.40 -3.82
CA ARG A 178 -9.51 13.65 -3.19
C ARG A 178 -10.48 14.59 -2.53
N TYR A 179 -11.67 14.68 -3.11
CA TYR A 179 -12.70 15.61 -2.65
C TYR A 179 -13.67 14.89 -1.72
N ALA A 180 -14.00 15.53 -0.60
CA ALA A 180 -15.05 15.13 0.31
C ALA A 180 -15.94 16.33 0.63
N HIS A 181 -17.24 16.15 0.42
CA HIS A 181 -18.29 17.05 0.89
C HIS A 181 -19.10 16.33 1.96
N ILE A 182 -18.85 16.66 3.21
CA ILE A 182 -19.37 15.96 4.39
C ILE A 182 -20.56 16.75 4.94
N PHE A 183 -21.75 16.16 4.92
CA PHE A 183 -22.98 16.75 5.46
C PHE A 183 -23.18 16.39 6.93
N SER A 184 -22.77 15.19 7.33
CA SER A 184 -22.79 14.75 8.72
C SER A 184 -21.64 13.78 8.99
N ILE A 185 -21.04 13.89 10.18
CA ILE A 185 -20.05 12.95 10.70
C ILE A 185 -20.14 12.92 12.23
N SER A 186 -20.31 11.72 12.78
CA SER A 186 -20.31 11.45 14.21
C SER A 186 -19.81 10.03 14.43
N ALA A 187 -18.81 9.86 15.28
CA ALA A 187 -18.21 8.58 15.58
C ALA A 187 -18.25 8.29 17.08
N TYR A 188 -18.34 7.01 17.44
CA TYR A 188 -18.24 6.57 18.82
C TYR A 188 -17.60 5.18 18.95
N ASN A 189 -16.57 5.11 19.79
CA ASN A 189 -15.98 3.88 20.28
C ASN A 189 -15.97 3.89 21.80
N ALA A 190 -16.60 2.90 22.43
CA ALA A 190 -16.64 2.79 23.88
C ALA A 190 -15.27 2.45 24.49
N THR A 191 -14.42 1.76 23.72
CA THR A 191 -13.12 1.23 24.12
C THR A 191 -12.07 1.54 23.05
N PRO A 192 -11.77 2.84 22.80
CA PRO A 192 -10.76 3.21 21.82
C PRO A 192 -9.37 2.78 22.32
N PRO A 193 -8.40 2.61 21.41
CA PRO A 193 -7.01 2.41 21.78
C PRO A 193 -6.49 3.53 22.70
N THR A 194 -5.39 3.25 23.41
CA THR A 194 -4.74 4.25 24.26
C THR A 194 -4.38 5.50 23.46
N ASN A 195 -4.69 6.67 24.02
CA ASN A 195 -4.49 8.00 23.40
C ASN A 195 -5.29 8.25 22.12
N VAL A 196 -6.39 7.54 21.91
CA VAL A 196 -7.37 7.81 20.84
C VAL A 196 -8.69 8.27 21.47
N SER A 197 -9.35 9.24 20.85
CA SER A 197 -10.62 9.76 21.33
C SER A 197 -11.73 8.72 21.19
N LYS A 198 -12.67 8.69 22.14
CA LYS A 198 -13.91 7.91 22.00
C LYS A 198 -14.78 8.40 20.84
N TYR A 199 -14.55 9.62 20.37
CA TYR A 199 -15.28 10.24 19.27
C TYR A 199 -14.38 10.47 18.05
N GLY A 200 -13.31 9.69 17.98
CA GLY A 200 -12.33 9.72 16.92
C GLY A 200 -12.89 9.14 15.62
N ALA A 201 -12.61 9.82 14.52
CA ALA A 201 -12.74 9.32 13.17
C ALA A 201 -11.64 9.91 12.29
N SER A 202 -11.44 9.34 11.11
CA SER A 202 -10.56 9.92 10.10
C SER A 202 -11.15 9.84 8.69
N LEU A 203 -10.69 10.74 7.82
CA LEU A 203 -10.79 10.64 6.35
C LEU A 203 -9.37 10.51 5.81
N GLN A 204 -9.08 9.42 5.10
CA GLN A 204 -7.73 9.06 4.69
C GLN A 204 -7.63 9.01 3.16
N LEU A 205 -6.76 9.83 2.59
CA LEU A 205 -6.24 9.67 1.24
C LEU A 205 -5.02 8.77 1.30
N ASN A 206 -5.20 7.51 0.91
CA ASN A 206 -4.16 6.49 0.88
C ASN A 206 -3.68 6.28 -0.57
N THR A 207 -2.37 6.17 -0.77
CA THR A 207 -1.82 5.88 -2.10
C THR A 207 -0.45 5.21 -2.02
N VAL A 208 -0.11 4.39 -3.01
CA VAL A 208 1.18 3.72 -3.10
C VAL A 208 2.13 4.48 -4.04
N LEU A 209 3.27 4.92 -3.50
CA LEU A 209 4.38 5.50 -4.24
C LEU A 209 5.37 4.41 -4.65
N GLN A 210 5.64 4.29 -5.95
CA GLN A 210 6.72 3.50 -6.50
C GLN A 210 7.92 4.41 -6.82
N VAL A 211 9.08 4.05 -6.31
CA VAL A 211 10.36 4.67 -6.68
C VAL A 211 11.23 3.64 -7.40
N GLU A 212 11.77 4.02 -8.55
CA GLU A 212 12.73 3.22 -9.30
C GLU A 212 14.09 3.90 -9.26
N THR A 213 15.11 3.14 -8.90
CA THR A 213 16.51 3.55 -8.88
C THR A 213 17.32 2.70 -9.82
N VAL A 214 18.55 3.13 -10.11
CA VAL A 214 19.54 2.30 -10.83
C VAL A 214 19.85 0.98 -10.12
N SER A 215 19.58 0.88 -8.82
CA SER A 215 19.84 -0.30 -7.99
C SER A 215 18.62 -1.20 -7.73
N GLY A 216 17.41 -0.76 -8.09
CA GLY A 216 16.19 -1.52 -7.80
C GLY A 216 14.98 -0.64 -7.55
N LYS A 217 13.92 -1.24 -6.99
CA LYS A 217 12.63 -0.60 -6.75
C LYS A 217 12.32 -0.54 -5.27
N SER A 218 11.77 0.60 -4.84
CA SER A 218 11.30 0.86 -3.48
C SER A 218 9.83 1.24 -3.52
N THR A 219 9.04 0.78 -2.54
CA THR A 219 7.60 1.02 -2.47
C THR A 219 7.28 1.69 -1.14
N TYR A 220 6.47 2.75 -1.17
CA TYR A 220 6.05 3.49 0.02
C TYR A 220 4.54 3.67 0.02
N TRP A 221 3.93 3.61 1.19
CA TRP A 221 2.51 3.93 1.34
C TRP A 221 2.37 5.29 2.01
N LEU A 222 1.67 6.17 1.31
CA LEU A 222 1.47 7.57 1.66
C LEU A 222 0.05 7.73 2.16
N GLN A 223 -0.09 8.35 3.32
CA GLN A 223 -1.39 8.72 3.88
C GLN A 223 -1.45 10.22 4.08
N ASN A 224 -2.47 10.86 3.51
CA ASN A 224 -2.87 12.24 3.81
C ASN A 224 -4.19 12.16 4.56
N VAL A 225 -4.18 12.51 5.84
CA VAL A 225 -5.24 12.17 6.79
C VAL A 225 -5.87 13.43 7.35
N VAL A 226 -7.19 13.43 7.47
CA VAL A 226 -7.93 14.35 8.32
C VAL A 226 -8.44 13.56 9.51
N ASP A 227 -7.99 13.92 10.70
CA ASP A 227 -8.49 13.36 11.95
C ASP A 227 -9.60 14.24 12.50
N PHE A 228 -10.69 13.63 12.98
CA PHE A 228 -11.86 14.31 13.52
C PHE A 228 -12.05 13.93 14.99
N GLU A 229 -12.24 14.94 15.84
CA GLU A 229 -12.95 14.77 17.11
C GLU A 229 -14.40 15.21 16.91
N THR A 230 -15.29 14.27 16.62
CA THR A 230 -16.63 14.61 16.10
C THR A 230 -17.54 15.25 17.15
N ASN A 231 -17.29 15.01 18.44
CA ASN A 231 -18.04 15.62 19.54
C ASN A 231 -17.66 17.09 19.79
N ASN A 232 -16.44 17.48 19.42
CA ASN A 232 -15.91 18.84 19.61
C ASN A 232 -15.93 19.65 18.31
N GLN A 233 -16.30 19.02 17.18
CA GLN A 233 -16.27 19.62 15.84
C GLN A 233 -14.90 20.23 15.52
N THR A 234 -13.84 19.48 15.84
CA THR A 234 -12.47 19.85 15.51
C THR A 234 -11.82 18.81 14.62
N LEU A 235 -10.93 19.27 13.75
CA LEU A 235 -10.12 18.44 12.88
C LEU A 235 -8.65 18.84 12.88
N SER A 236 -7.77 17.90 12.57
CA SER A 236 -6.35 18.14 12.26
C SER A 236 -5.98 17.43 10.96
N TYR A 237 -4.94 17.93 10.29
CA TYR A 237 -4.35 17.28 9.13
C TYR A 237 -3.09 16.54 9.56
N GLY A 238 -2.88 15.35 9.05
CA GLY A 238 -1.70 14.54 9.33
C GLY A 238 -1.23 13.78 8.11
N ASP A 239 0.02 13.35 8.13
CA ASP A 239 0.55 12.47 7.12
C ASP A 239 1.40 11.36 7.69
N ASN A 240 1.37 10.23 6.99
CA ASN A 240 2.25 9.11 7.24
C ASN A 240 2.97 8.70 5.95
N VAL A 241 4.24 8.35 6.08
CA VAL A 241 5.00 7.66 5.04
C VAL A 241 5.53 6.35 5.58
N TRP A 242 4.97 5.24 5.09
CA TRP A 242 5.36 3.88 5.45
C TRP A 242 6.33 3.33 4.41
N ASN A 243 7.39 2.66 4.86
CA ASN A 243 8.26 1.92 3.96
C ASN A 243 7.68 0.53 3.71
N MET A 244 7.20 0.30 2.49
CA MET A 244 6.59 -0.96 2.04
C MET A 244 7.48 -1.75 1.09
N SER A 245 8.76 -1.41 1.03
CA SER A 245 9.73 -2.09 0.15
C SER A 245 10.00 -3.53 0.60
N SER A 246 9.74 -3.88 1.85
CA SER A 246 9.74 -5.25 2.39
C SER A 246 8.78 -5.37 3.57
N SER A 247 8.56 -6.60 4.04
CA SER A 247 7.74 -6.89 5.24
C SER A 247 8.35 -6.41 6.57
N THR A 248 9.60 -5.93 6.58
CA THR A 248 10.32 -5.48 7.78
C THR A 248 11.17 -4.23 7.53
N SER A 249 10.69 -3.34 6.66
CA SER A 249 11.46 -2.16 6.25
C SER A 249 11.52 -1.07 7.33
N VAL A 250 12.73 -0.61 7.62
CA VAL A 250 13.00 0.47 8.58
C VAL A 250 13.76 1.60 7.87
N PHE A 251 13.37 2.84 8.13
CA PHE A 251 14.09 4.02 7.66
C PHE A 251 15.40 4.19 8.43
N SER A 252 16.49 4.34 7.69
CA SER A 252 17.77 4.70 8.28
C SER A 252 17.75 6.13 8.80
N LYS A 253 18.65 6.46 9.74
CA LYS A 253 18.76 7.80 10.29
C LYS A 253 19.02 8.81 9.18
N GLY A 254 18.14 9.79 9.03
CA GLY A 254 18.26 10.85 8.02
C GLY A 254 17.84 10.43 6.60
N ALA A 255 17.22 9.26 6.44
CA ALA A 255 16.59 8.83 5.19
C ALA A 255 15.46 9.76 4.76
N LEU A 256 14.80 10.41 5.72
CA LEU A 256 13.71 11.35 5.48
C LEU A 256 14.03 12.71 6.09
N LYS A 257 13.46 13.76 5.50
CA LYS A 257 13.40 15.11 6.05
C LYS A 257 12.03 15.70 5.78
N GLY A 258 11.37 16.22 6.80
CA GLY A 258 10.12 16.97 6.71
C GLY A 258 9.81 17.61 8.07
N SER A 259 8.57 18.01 8.31
CA SER A 259 8.11 18.64 9.57
C SER A 259 7.94 17.66 10.74
N GLY A 260 7.78 16.38 10.43
CA GLY A 260 7.53 15.27 11.34
C GLY A 260 8.78 14.54 11.84
N TYR A 261 8.55 13.33 12.33
CA TYR A 261 9.58 12.46 12.87
C TYR A 261 9.36 11.00 12.49
N ILE A 262 10.42 10.20 12.54
CA ILE A 262 10.34 8.75 12.32
C ILE A 262 10.02 8.08 13.65
N SER A 263 8.91 7.35 13.70
CA SER A 263 8.52 6.49 14.81
C SER A 263 8.79 5.03 14.48
N LYS A 264 9.10 4.23 15.51
CA LYS A 264 9.18 2.77 15.38
C LYS A 264 7.82 2.16 15.61
N PHE A 265 7.46 1.20 14.77
CA PHE A 265 6.22 0.47 14.87
C PHE A 265 6.47 -1.03 14.68
N GLY A 266 6.50 -1.79 15.77
CA GLY A 266 6.93 -3.20 15.73
C GLY A 266 8.34 -3.34 15.16
N ASN A 267 8.46 -4.08 14.05
CA ASN A 267 9.71 -4.29 13.30
C ASN A 267 9.89 -3.30 12.14
N GLU A 268 9.03 -2.30 12.03
CA GLU A 268 9.00 -1.32 10.95
C GLU A 268 9.20 0.10 11.50
N SER A 269 9.25 1.07 10.60
CA SER A 269 9.17 2.48 10.95
C SER A 269 8.30 3.26 9.99
N VAL A 270 7.70 4.31 10.52
CA VAL A 270 6.82 5.22 9.81
C VAL A 270 7.27 6.65 10.08
N TYR A 271 7.26 7.49 9.06
CA TYR A 271 7.34 8.92 9.23
C TYR A 271 5.95 9.46 9.56
N ILE A 272 5.84 10.32 10.57
CA ILE A 272 4.56 10.87 11.02
C ILE A 272 4.69 12.37 11.25
N TYR A 273 3.69 13.12 10.79
CA TYR A 273 3.46 14.51 11.12
C TYR A 273 1.97 14.80 11.29
N ALA A 274 1.62 15.78 12.14
CA ALA A 274 0.25 16.26 12.31
C ALA A 274 0.24 17.74 12.68
N THR A 275 -0.79 18.45 12.20
CA THR A 275 -1.08 19.83 12.57
C THR A 275 -1.84 19.90 13.90
N TYR A 276 -2.02 21.11 14.42
CA TYR A 276 -2.94 21.32 15.54
C TYR A 276 -4.39 21.17 15.10
N PHE A 277 -5.26 20.80 16.04
CA PHE A 277 -6.69 20.78 15.85
C PHE A 277 -7.25 22.19 15.64
N THR A 278 -8.18 22.31 14.71
CA THR A 278 -8.94 23.52 14.40
C THR A 278 -10.42 23.19 14.29
N SER A 279 -11.30 24.13 14.61
CA SER A 279 -12.75 23.93 14.48
C SER A 279 -13.18 23.83 13.00
N TYR A 280 -14.19 23.01 12.74
CA TYR A 280 -14.87 22.92 11.45
C TYR A 280 -16.39 23.08 11.62
N ASN A 281 -17.09 23.35 10.52
CA ASN A 281 -18.56 23.36 10.48
C ASN A 281 -19.05 22.44 9.36
N LEU A 282 -20.28 21.94 9.50
CA LEU A 282 -20.96 21.15 8.48
C LEU A 282 -21.99 22.03 7.73
N PRO A 283 -22.18 21.85 6.41
CA PRO A 283 -21.43 20.93 5.56
C PRO A 283 -19.97 21.36 5.40
N LEU A 284 -19.06 20.39 5.40
CA LEU A 284 -17.62 20.58 5.33
C LEU A 284 -17.10 20.17 3.95
N TYR A 285 -16.35 21.06 3.31
CA TYR A 285 -15.66 20.80 2.05
C TYR A 285 -14.18 20.66 2.30
N ILE A 286 -13.63 19.49 1.97
CA ILE A 286 -12.19 19.22 2.03
C ILE A 286 -11.75 18.62 0.71
N THR A 287 -10.67 19.13 0.15
CA THR A 287 -9.92 18.41 -0.89
C THR A 287 -8.53 18.11 -0.38
N LEU A 288 -8.19 16.84 -0.20
CA LEU A 288 -6.83 16.42 0.11
C LEU A 288 -6.02 16.33 -1.18
N VAL A 289 -4.76 16.74 -1.12
CA VAL A 289 -3.82 16.66 -2.24
C VAL A 289 -2.50 16.07 -1.79
N THR A 290 -2.05 15.07 -2.55
CA THR A 290 -0.71 14.48 -2.40
C THR A 290 0.01 14.60 -3.74
N LYS A 291 1.23 15.12 -3.71
CA LYS A 291 2.04 15.36 -4.92
C LYS A 291 3.43 14.80 -4.75
N THR A 292 3.93 14.10 -5.77
CA THR A 292 5.29 13.57 -5.81
C THR A 292 6.10 14.20 -6.92
N SER A 293 7.38 14.41 -6.66
CA SER A 293 8.39 14.82 -7.63
C SER A 293 9.72 14.17 -7.26
N TYR A 294 10.66 14.09 -8.20
CA TYR A 294 11.95 13.48 -7.91
C TYR A 294 13.11 14.17 -8.61
N SER A 295 14.30 13.92 -8.09
CA SER A 295 15.60 14.20 -8.69
C SER A 295 16.44 12.93 -8.56
N ALA A 296 17.61 12.89 -9.21
CA ALA A 296 18.53 11.74 -9.10
C ALA A 296 18.98 11.42 -7.66
N LYS A 297 18.73 12.29 -6.67
CA LYS A 297 19.20 12.15 -5.28
C LYS A 297 18.07 12.14 -4.24
N SER A 298 16.82 12.33 -4.65
CA SER A 298 15.70 12.40 -3.72
C SER A 298 14.35 12.27 -4.41
N VAL A 299 13.37 11.76 -3.67
CA VAL A 299 11.94 11.88 -3.99
C VAL A 299 11.31 12.83 -2.97
N ASN A 300 10.52 13.79 -3.41
CA ASN A 300 9.79 14.70 -2.54
C ASN A 300 8.29 14.41 -2.65
N VAL A 301 7.65 14.24 -1.50
CA VAL A 301 6.20 14.05 -1.36
C VAL A 301 5.64 15.23 -0.58
N GLN A 302 4.73 15.98 -1.19
CA GLN A 302 4.05 17.11 -0.58
C GLN A 302 2.65 16.70 -0.17
N PHE A 303 2.27 17.06 1.06
CA PHE A 303 0.97 16.82 1.64
C PHE A 303 0.26 18.14 1.92
N GLY A 304 -0.96 18.25 1.43
CA GLY A 304 -1.73 19.48 1.56
C GLY A 304 -3.23 19.26 1.44
N TYR A 305 -3.95 20.37 1.57
CA TYR A 305 -5.39 20.41 1.41
C TYR A 305 -5.85 21.73 0.80
N PHE A 306 -7.03 21.71 0.19
CA PHE A 306 -7.79 22.91 -0.16
C PHE A 306 -8.94 23.08 0.83
N ASN A 307 -9.11 24.30 1.31
CA ASN A 307 -10.18 24.71 2.23
C ASN A 307 -11.15 25.71 1.55
N GLY A 308 -11.44 25.50 0.27
CA GLY A 308 -12.24 26.41 -0.57
C GLY A 308 -11.44 27.55 -1.22
N SER A 309 -10.12 27.59 -1.02
CA SER A 309 -9.22 28.50 -1.75
C SER A 309 -8.70 27.86 -3.06
N GLN A 310 -8.21 28.68 -3.98
CA GLN A 310 -7.62 28.20 -5.25
C GLN A 310 -6.22 27.60 -5.09
N ASN A 311 -5.55 27.88 -3.98
CA ASN A 311 -4.19 27.41 -3.71
C ASN A 311 -4.21 26.40 -2.56
N PRO A 312 -3.50 25.28 -2.67
CA PRO A 312 -3.42 24.32 -1.57
C PRO A 312 -2.61 24.90 -0.41
N VAL A 313 -3.03 24.57 0.81
CA VAL A 313 -2.22 24.73 2.02
C VAL A 313 -1.35 23.48 2.15
N TRP A 314 -0.06 23.62 1.88
CA TRP A 314 0.93 22.56 2.10
C TRP A 314 1.37 22.57 3.57
N TYR A 315 1.10 21.49 4.30
CA TYR A 315 1.47 21.38 5.70
C TYR A 315 2.73 20.53 5.92
N ASP A 316 3.07 19.65 4.97
CA ASP A 316 4.35 18.94 4.99
C ASP A 316 4.95 18.72 3.58
N ASN A 317 6.27 18.64 3.54
CA ASN A 317 7.06 18.32 2.35
C ASN A 317 8.18 17.36 2.75
N VAL A 318 7.91 16.08 2.53
CA VAL A 318 8.75 14.97 2.94
C VAL A 318 9.74 14.63 1.81
N SER A 319 11.03 14.78 2.09
CA SER A 319 12.11 14.41 1.19
C SER A 319 12.68 13.05 1.58
N LEU A 320 12.44 12.03 0.74
CA LEU A 320 13.08 10.72 0.80
C LEU A 320 14.43 10.80 0.11
N LYS A 321 15.52 10.58 0.86
CA LYS A 321 16.88 10.57 0.32
C LYS A 321 17.17 9.19 -0.27
N GLU A 322 17.21 9.14 -1.59
CA GLU A 322 17.48 7.93 -2.36
C GLU A 322 18.39 8.27 -3.54
N GLN A 323 19.47 7.52 -3.72
CA GLN A 323 20.46 7.81 -4.77
C GLN A 323 20.12 7.07 -6.05
N GLY A 324 20.41 7.72 -7.19
CA GLY A 324 20.21 7.14 -8.50
C GLY A 324 18.74 6.90 -8.84
N VAL A 325 17.84 7.76 -8.34
CA VAL A 325 16.41 7.72 -8.71
C VAL A 325 16.28 8.02 -10.20
N VAL A 326 15.62 7.10 -10.89
CA VAL A 326 15.31 7.17 -12.33
C VAL A 326 13.86 7.59 -12.54
N SER A 327 12.95 7.14 -11.68
CA SER A 327 11.55 7.55 -11.72
C SER A 327 10.90 7.48 -10.33
N ALA A 328 9.88 8.31 -10.11
CA ALA A 328 8.99 8.20 -8.95
C ALA A 328 7.57 8.60 -9.36
N TYR A 329 6.59 7.77 -9.03
CA TYR A 329 5.18 7.98 -9.35
C TYR A 329 4.30 7.21 -8.36
N MET A 330 3.10 7.74 -8.11
CA MET A 330 2.05 6.98 -7.43
C MET A 330 1.40 6.03 -8.44
N LEU A 331 0.99 4.85 -7.95
CA LEU A 331 0.64 3.71 -8.80
C LEU A 331 -0.67 3.08 -8.35
N VAL A 332 -1.59 2.97 -9.30
CA VAL A 332 -2.74 2.07 -9.24
C VAL A 332 -2.50 0.92 -10.23
N GLN A 333 -2.55 -0.32 -9.77
CA GLN A 333 -2.50 -1.51 -10.63
C GLN A 333 -3.12 -2.73 -9.94
N ASP A 334 -3.60 -3.63 -10.77
CA ASP A 334 -4.45 -4.74 -10.33
C ASP A 334 -3.75 -6.12 -10.35
N TYR A 335 -2.76 -6.33 -11.21
CA TYR A 335 -2.15 -7.66 -11.39
C TYR A 335 -1.09 -8.05 -10.34
N ASN A 336 -0.77 -7.19 -9.37
CA ASN A 336 0.26 -7.45 -8.36
C ASN A 336 -0.09 -6.83 -7.01
N LEU A 337 0.24 -7.55 -5.94
CA LEU A 337 0.30 -6.99 -4.58
C LEU A 337 1.66 -6.32 -4.32
N THR A 338 1.69 -5.39 -3.38
CA THR A 338 2.93 -4.83 -2.81
C THR A 338 3.73 -5.92 -2.11
N ASN A 339 4.99 -5.63 -1.75
CA ASN A 339 5.82 -6.57 -0.99
C ASN A 339 5.29 -6.84 0.44
N ARG A 340 4.25 -6.13 0.89
CA ARG A 340 3.52 -6.43 2.14
C ARG A 340 2.18 -7.12 1.91
N GLY A 341 1.87 -7.52 0.67
CA GLY A 341 0.63 -8.21 0.33
C GLY A 341 -0.59 -7.29 0.29
N THR A 342 -0.40 -5.97 0.14
CA THR A 342 -1.51 -5.01 -0.05
C THR A 342 -1.70 -4.66 -1.52
N TYR A 343 -2.80 -4.03 -1.89
CA TYR A 343 -2.98 -3.54 -3.25
C TYR A 343 -2.04 -2.37 -3.57
N TYR A 344 -1.79 -2.16 -4.86
CA TYR A 344 -1.35 -0.88 -5.40
C TYR A 344 -2.60 -0.09 -5.78
N ASP A 345 -3.18 0.56 -4.79
CA ASP A 345 -4.46 1.25 -4.91
C ASP A 345 -4.33 2.73 -4.54
N ALA A 346 -5.43 3.43 -4.78
CA ALA A 346 -5.63 4.75 -4.27
C ALA A 346 -7.03 4.86 -3.67
N GLU A 347 -7.10 5.25 -2.41
CA GLU A 347 -8.33 5.19 -1.62
C GLU A 347 -8.63 6.56 -1.01
N LEU A 348 -9.93 6.86 -0.88
CA LEU A 348 -10.45 7.93 -0.03
C LEU A 348 -11.51 7.32 0.88
N VAL A 349 -11.09 7.03 2.10
CA VAL A 349 -11.87 6.19 3.03
C VAL A 349 -11.99 6.83 4.40
N PHE A 350 -13.14 6.59 5.02
CA PHE A 350 -13.40 6.87 6.42
C PHE A 350 -12.99 5.68 7.29
N GLY A 351 -12.40 5.97 8.45
CA GLY A 351 -11.97 4.97 9.43
C GLY A 351 -11.94 5.51 10.86
N GLY A 352 -11.35 4.75 11.78
CA GLY A 352 -11.03 5.24 13.13
C GLY A 352 -9.96 6.33 13.11
N GLU A 353 -9.83 7.09 14.19
CA GLU A 353 -8.87 8.21 14.29
C GLU A 353 -7.42 7.72 14.26
N GLY A 354 -7.09 6.66 15.01
CA GLY A 354 -5.71 6.20 15.08
C GLY A 354 -5.54 4.89 15.81
N ASN A 355 -4.30 4.41 15.89
CA ASN A 355 -3.88 3.21 16.61
C ASN A 355 -4.68 1.94 16.29
N GLY A 356 -5.18 1.81 15.05
CA GLY A 356 -5.96 0.62 14.66
C GLY A 356 -7.35 0.62 15.27
N GLU A 357 -7.82 1.81 15.64
CA GLU A 357 -9.18 1.99 16.09
C GLU A 357 -10.17 1.52 15.02
N ILE A 358 -11.03 0.59 15.45
CA ILE A 358 -12.28 0.29 14.78
C ILE A 358 -13.33 1.18 15.45
N THR A 359 -13.77 2.23 14.76
CA THR A 359 -14.81 3.14 15.25
C THR A 359 -16.15 2.84 14.60
N ASN A 360 -17.25 3.24 15.25
CA ASN A 360 -18.58 3.18 14.66
C ASN A 360 -19.05 4.57 14.30
N PHE A 361 -19.41 4.77 13.03
CA PHE A 361 -20.08 5.99 12.60
C PHE A 361 -21.55 5.93 13.02
N THR A 362 -21.94 6.75 13.99
CA THR A 362 -23.35 6.93 14.40
C THR A 362 -24.09 7.87 13.44
N SER A 363 -23.36 8.68 12.68
CA SER A 363 -23.84 9.40 11.51
C SER A 363 -22.68 9.60 10.53
N LEU A 364 -22.92 9.33 9.24
CA LEU A 364 -21.99 9.68 8.17
C LEU A 364 -22.79 9.91 6.89
N SER A 365 -22.70 11.11 6.33
CA SER A 365 -23.27 11.46 5.03
C SER A 365 -22.26 12.32 4.30
N ALA A 366 -21.75 11.84 3.17
CA ALA A 366 -20.74 12.54 2.39
C ALA A 366 -20.78 12.16 0.91
N ASN A 367 -20.38 13.10 0.05
CA ASN A 367 -20.03 12.85 -1.35
C ASN A 367 -18.51 12.80 -1.50
N LEU A 368 -18.00 11.79 -2.20
CA LEU A 368 -16.58 11.55 -2.41
C LEU A 368 -16.22 11.58 -3.89
N ALA A 369 -15.05 12.09 -4.24
CA ALA A 369 -14.52 12.01 -5.60
C ALA A 369 -13.00 11.82 -5.65
N LEU A 370 -12.57 11.16 -6.72
CA LEU A 370 -11.22 10.62 -6.95
C LEU A 370 -10.65 11.23 -8.23
N TYR A 371 -9.60 12.06 -8.15
CA TYR A 371 -8.96 12.63 -9.34
C TYR A 371 -7.46 12.36 -9.38
N TYR A 372 -6.96 12.04 -10.56
CA TYR A 372 -5.55 11.83 -10.84
C TYR A 372 -5.04 12.86 -11.84
N VAL A 373 -3.88 13.44 -11.57
CA VAL A 373 -3.14 14.22 -12.56
C VAL A 373 -2.10 13.29 -13.18
N THR A 374 -2.37 12.89 -14.42
CA THR A 374 -1.55 11.98 -15.19
C THR A 374 -0.99 12.67 -16.44
N SER A 375 0.22 12.31 -16.84
CA SER A 375 0.79 12.64 -18.15
C SER A 375 0.40 11.63 -19.24
N GLU A 376 -0.20 10.49 -18.86
CA GLU A 376 -0.60 9.41 -19.77
C GLU A 376 -2.05 8.99 -19.50
N LEU A 377 -2.88 8.88 -20.54
CA LEU A 377 -4.24 8.32 -20.39
C LEU A 377 -4.14 6.85 -19.93
N PRO A 378 -5.12 6.35 -19.14
CA PRO A 378 -5.17 4.94 -18.75
C PRO A 378 -5.03 4.05 -19.98
N ARG A 379 -4.12 3.08 -19.94
CA ARG A 379 -3.92 2.12 -21.03
C ARG A 379 -4.65 0.83 -20.67
N PRO A 380 -5.90 0.61 -21.14
CA PRO A 380 -6.53 -0.69 -20.98
C PRO A 380 -5.70 -1.75 -21.71
N LYS A 381 -5.47 -2.91 -21.09
CA LYS A 381 -4.92 -4.07 -21.78
C LYS A 381 -6.05 -4.71 -22.61
N GLY A 382 -6.34 -4.17 -23.79
CA GLY A 382 -7.39 -4.67 -24.68
C GLY A 382 -7.64 -3.74 -25.87
N ARG A 383 -8.16 -4.26 -26.99
CA ARG A 383 -8.41 -3.48 -28.22
C ARG A 383 -9.23 -2.23 -27.90
N GLY A 384 -8.61 -1.07 -28.09
CA GLY A 384 -9.10 0.21 -27.60
C GLY A 384 -10.38 0.69 -28.26
N PHE A 385 -11.15 1.45 -27.48
CA PHE A 385 -11.98 2.53 -27.97
C PHE A 385 -11.54 3.82 -27.28
N LEU A 386 -11.06 4.78 -28.07
CA LEU A 386 -10.81 6.15 -27.62
C LEU A 386 -12.17 6.81 -27.35
N LEU A 387 -12.40 7.25 -26.11
CA LEU A 387 -13.40 8.28 -25.83
C LEU A 387 -12.66 9.61 -25.66
N GLN A 388 -13.00 10.57 -26.52
CA GLN A 388 -12.57 11.97 -26.45
C GLN A 388 -12.95 12.59 -25.10
N SER A 389 -12.09 13.50 -24.63
CA SER A 389 -12.23 14.20 -23.35
C SER A 389 -13.57 14.91 -23.20
N PRO A 390 -14.28 14.77 -22.07
CA PRO A 390 -15.23 15.78 -21.63
C PRO A 390 -14.45 16.96 -21.04
N THR A 391 -14.71 18.16 -21.55
CA THR A 391 -14.29 19.42 -20.96
C THR A 391 -14.71 19.50 -19.50
N LEU A 392 -13.77 19.83 -18.61
CA LEU A 392 -14.04 20.13 -17.20
C LEU A 392 -15.12 21.23 -17.10
N PRO A 393 -16.15 21.07 -16.25
CA PRO A 393 -17.03 22.18 -15.94
C PRO A 393 -16.26 23.27 -15.16
N PRO A 394 -16.60 24.55 -15.36
CA PRO A 394 -15.97 25.64 -14.63
C PRO A 394 -16.26 25.51 -13.13
N LEU A 395 -15.21 25.59 -12.32
CA LEU A 395 -15.30 25.79 -10.88
C LEU A 395 -15.90 27.19 -10.65
N PHE A 396 -17.07 27.24 -10.01
CA PHE A 396 -17.67 28.45 -9.48
C PHE A 396 -17.38 28.59 -7.99
#